data_AF-A0A350REV3-F1
#
_entry.id   AF-A0A350REV3-F1
#
_cell.length_a   1.000
_cell.length_b   1.000
_cell.length_c   1.000
_cell.angle_alpha   90.00
_cell.angle_beta   90.00
_cell.angle_gamma   90.00
#
_symmetry.space_group_name_H-M   'P 1'
#
loop_
_entity.id
_entity.type
_entity.pdbx_description
1 polymer ?
#
loop_
_entity_poly.entity_id
_entity_poly.type
_entity_poly.pdbx_seq_one_letter_code
_entity_poly.pdbx_strand_id
1 'polypeptide(L)' 'MTDPDLSFQTATQELDEILKKLDGDDVNIDSLTIDLERASELIEWCRQRLEATRHEVERIVTDLDKN' A
#
# COMPACT_ATOMS: atom_id res chain seq x y z
N MET A 1 -10.40 1.34 10.26
CA MET A 1 -11.45 1.72 9.27
C MET A 1 -10.72 2.04 7.98
N THR A 2 -10.95 1.28 6.91
CA THR A 2 -10.31 1.52 5.61
C THR A 2 -10.92 2.77 4.98
N ASP A 3 -10.10 3.77 4.71
CA ASP A 3 -10.48 5.01 4.06
C ASP A 3 -11.17 4.71 2.71
N PRO A 4 -12.42 5.16 2.47
CA PRO A 4 -13.17 4.83 1.27
C PRO A 4 -12.55 5.34 -0.04
N ASP A 5 -11.59 6.28 0.02
CA ASP A 5 -10.85 6.79 -1.14
C ASP A 5 -9.44 6.18 -1.29
N LEU A 6 -9.10 5.15 -0.50
CA LEU A 6 -7.80 4.50 -0.58
C LEU A 6 -7.68 3.66 -1.87
N SER A 7 -6.90 4.19 -2.81
CA SER A 7 -6.54 3.54 -4.06
C SER A 7 -5.07 3.10 -4.00
N PHE A 8 -4.68 2.17 -4.89
CA PHE A 8 -3.27 1.75 -4.96
C PHE A 8 -2.35 2.93 -5.27
N GLN A 9 -2.78 3.83 -6.16
CA GLN A 9 -2.04 5.03 -6.52
C GLN A 9 -1.88 6.00 -5.33
N THR A 10 -2.96 6.27 -4.58
CA THR A 10 -2.90 7.18 -3.44
C THR A 10 -2.08 6.60 -2.30
N ALA A 11 -2.17 5.29 -2.05
CA ALA A 11 -1.32 4.59 -1.08
C ALA A 11 0.17 4.69 -1.44
N THR A 12 0.53 4.49 -2.71
CA THR A 12 1.92 4.64 -3.16
C THR A 12 2.42 6.08 -3.08
N GLN A 13 1.57 7.06 -3.38
CA GLN A 13 1.91 8.48 -3.25
C GLN A 13 2.16 8.86 -1.78
N GLU A 14 1.33 8.37 -0.87
CA GLU A 14 1.51 8.58 0.57
C GLU A 14 2.81 7.95 1.08
N LEU A 15 3.17 6.76 0.61
CA LEU A 15 4.47 6.14 0.91
C LEU A 15 5.65 7.00 0.41
N ASP A 16 5.58 7.56 -0.80
CA ASP A 16 6.61 8.46 -1.32
C ASP A 16 6.74 9.75 -0.46
N GLU A 17 5.63 10.28 0.04
CA GLU A 17 5.63 11.43 0.93
C GLU A 17 6.26 11.10 2.29
N ILE A 18 5.95 9.92 2.85
CA ILE A 18 6.59 9.44 4.07
C ILE A 18 8.10 9.32 3.86
N LEU A 19 8.56 8.70 2.77
CA LEU A 19 9.99 8.59 2.47
C LEU A 19 10.67 9.97 2.37
N LYS A 20 10.04 10.94 1.72
CA LYS A 20 10.57 12.32 1.65
C LYS A 20 10.71 12.99 3.01
N LYS A 21 9.79 12.73 3.95
CA LYS A 21 9.89 13.24 5.32
C LYS A 21 11.05 12.60 6.07
N LEU A 22 11.26 11.30 5.88
CA LEU A 22 12.36 10.56 6.51
C LEU A 22 13.74 10.98 6.01
N ASP A 23 13.83 11.39 4.74
CA ASP A 23 15.07 11.88 4.11
C ASP A 23 15.34 13.37 4.36
N GLY A 24 14.42 14.09 5.01
CA GLY A 24 14.56 15.52 5.31
C GLY A 24 15.55 15.80 6.45
N ASP A 25 16.09 17.02 6.52
CA ASP A 25 17.08 17.38 7.57
C ASP A 25 16.46 17.68 8.95
N ASP A 26 15.13 17.84 9.04
CA ASP A 26 14.42 18.30 10.25
C ASP A 26 13.48 17.21 10.81
N VAL A 27 13.95 15.96 10.83
CA VAL A 27 13.14 14.82 11.26
C VAL A 27 13.04 14.77 12.78
N ASN A 28 11.83 14.93 13.31
CA ASN A 28 11.53 14.67 14.71
C ASN A 28 11.36 13.14 14.93
N ILE A 29 12.04 12.58 15.94
CA ILE A 29 11.98 11.15 16.23
C ILE A 29 10.57 10.65 16.59
N ASP A 30 9.75 11.52 17.18
CA ASP A 30 8.36 11.20 17.51
C ASP A 30 7.49 11.11 16.24
N SER A 31 7.70 12.00 15.26
CA SER A 31 6.99 11.94 13.98
C SER A 31 7.44 10.76 13.13
N LEU A 32 8.71 10.39 13.23
CA LEU A 32 9.31 9.21 12.60
C LEU A 32 8.57 7.92 12.95
N THR A 33 8.23 7.73 14.23
CA THR A 33 7.50 6.54 14.69
C THR A 33 6.11 6.47 14.06
N ILE A 34 5.39 7.59 14.03
CA ILE A 34 4.05 7.70 13.45
C ILE A 34 4.09 7.45 11.93
N ASP A 35 5.04 8.07 11.23
CA ASP A 35 5.23 7.90 9.79
C ASP A 35 5.58 6.43 9.45
N LEU A 36 6.38 5.76 10.29
CA LEU A 36 6.74 4.35 10.10
C LEU A 36 5.56 3.40 10.34
N GLU A 37 4.75 3.63 11.38
CA GLU A 37 3.51 2.88 11.64
C GLU A 37 2.56 3.02 10.45
N ARG A 38 2.37 4.24 9.97
CA ARG A 38 1.52 4.51 8.80
C ARG A 38 2.04 3.83 7.54
N ALA A 39 3.35 3.88 7.28
CA ALA A 39 3.95 3.18 6.16
C ALA A 39 3.74 1.67 6.24
N SER A 40 3.84 1.08 7.44
CA SER A 40 3.57 -0.34 7.65
C SER A 40 2.12 -0.71 7.31
N GLU A 41 1.15 0.10 7.72
CA GLU A 41 -0.27 -0.09 7.38
C GLU A 41 -0.49 -0.04 5.86
N LEU A 42 0.10 0.95 5.18
CA LEU A 42 -0.02 1.12 3.72
C LEU A 42 0.60 -0.05 2.96
N ILE A 43 1.76 -0.54 3.39
CA ILE A 43 2.43 -1.69 2.79
C ILE A 43 1.56 -2.95 2.92
N GLU A 44 1.02 -3.19 4.12
CA GLU A 44 0.16 -4.35 4.36
C GLU A 44 -1.10 -4.29 3.49
N TRP A 45 -1.75 -3.12 3.42
CA TRP A 45 -2.89 -2.91 2.55
C TRP A 45 -2.55 -3.14 1.07
N CYS A 46 -1.40 -2.64 0.58
CA CYS A 46 -0.96 -2.85 -0.80
C CYS A 46 -0.73 -4.33 -1.11
N ARG A 47 -0.11 -5.08 -0.18
CA ARG A 47 0.11 -6.53 -0.32
C ARG A 47 -1.22 -7.28 -0.44
N GLN A 48 -2.19 -6.98 0.41
CA GLN A 48 -3.52 -7.60 0.35
C GLN A 48 -4.22 -7.30 -0.98
N ARG A 49 -4.09 -6.06 -1.48
CA ARG A 49 -4.67 -5.65 -2.77
C ARG A 49 -4.05 -6.41 -3.94
N LEU A 50 -2.72 -6.58 -3.93
CA LEU A 50 -2.00 -7.33 -4.96
C LEU A 50 -2.38 -8.80 -4.94
N GLU A 51 -2.51 -9.41 -3.77
CA GLU A 51 -2.87 -10.81 -3.65
C GLU A 51 -4.31 -11.07 -4.11
N ALA A 52 -5.26 -10.19 -3.74
CA ALA A 52 -6.62 -10.25 -4.25
C ALA A 52 -6.67 -10.12 -5.78
N THR A 53 -5.85 -9.24 -6.35
CA THR A 53 -5.76 -9.04 -7.80
C THR A 53 -5.17 -10.29 -8.48
N ARG A 54 -4.12 -10.90 -7.89
CA ARG A 54 -3.52 -12.14 -8.38
C ARG A 54 -4.54 -13.27 -8.43
N HIS A 55 -5.29 -13.49 -7.35
CA HIS A 55 -6.31 -14.54 -7.30
C HIS A 55 -7.40 -14.35 -8.35
N GLU A 56 -7.82 -13.11 -8.61
CA GLU A 56 -8.81 -12.83 -9.64
C GLU A 56 -8.27 -13.14 -11.05
N VAL A 57 -7.00 -12.80 -11.31
CA VAL A 57 -6.34 -13.15 -12.58
C VAL A 57 -6.24 -14.67 -12.74
N GLU A 58 -5.81 -15.40 -11.70
CA GLU A 58 -5.72 -16.86 -11.71
C GLU A 58 -7.08 -17.51 -11.98
N ARG A 59 -8.16 -16.96 -11.39
CA ARG A 59 -9.53 -17.41 -11.64
C ARG A 59 -9.94 -17.21 -13.09
N ILE A 60 -9.70 -16.04 -13.67
CA ILE A 60 -10.01 -15.73 -15.07
C ILE A 60 -9.26 -16.68 -16.01
N VAL A 61 -7.97 -16.90 -15.79
CA VAL A 61 -7.17 -17.83 -16.60
C VAL A 61 -7.71 -19.25 -16.51
N THR A 62 -8.02 -19.72 -15.30
CA THR A 62 -8.60 -21.06 -15.08
C THR A 62 -9.96 -21.23 -15.76
N ASP A 63 -10.80 -20.18 -15.77
CA ASP A 63 -12.10 -20.20 -16.44
C ASP A 63 -11.97 -20.21 -17.97
N LEU A 64 -10.91 -19.60 -18.52
CA LEU A 64 -10.59 -19.67 -19.95
C LEU A 64 -10.07 -21.05 -20.36
N ASP A 65 -9.23 -21.69 -19.55
CA ASP A 65 -8.66 -23.02 -19.84
C ASP A 65 -9.69 -24.16 -19.80
N LYS A 66 -10.84 -23.94 -19.14
CA LYS A 66 -11.93 -24.93 -19.03
C LYS A 66 -12.95 -24.87 -20.18
N ASN A 67 -12.83 -23.92 -21.10
CA ASN A 67 -13.64 -23.80 -22.31
C ASN A 67 -12.87 -24.22 -23.56
#